data_AF-A0A9J5WHD8-F1
#
_entry.id   AF-A0A9J5WHD8-F1
#
_cell.length_a   1.000
_cell.length_b   1.000
_cell.length_c   1.000
_cell.angle_alpha   90.00
_cell.angle_beta   90.00
_cell.angle_gamma   90.00
#
_symmetry.space_group_name_H-M   'P 1'
#
loop_
_entity.id
_entity.type
_entity.pdbx_description
1 polymer ?
#
loop_
_entity_poly.entity_id
_entity_poly.type
_entity_poly.pdbx_seq_one_letter_code
_entity_poly.pdbx_strand_id
1 'polypeptide(L)'
;MVLKFLSTDFVVMLFHYDGNVDGWRTFKWSNSVIHISALNQTKWWFAKRFLHPDIVAEYSYIFLWDEDLGVENFNPKRYISIVRDEGLEISQPALDMGKSEVHHQITARGRRSRVHRRTYKAGDTGTRCDYTSMAPPCTG
;
A
#
# COMPACT_ATOMS: atom_id res chain seq x y z
N MET A 1 4.56 -9.96 5.29
CA MET A 1 3.46 -8.97 5.19
C MET A 1 2.21 -9.39 5.97
N VAL A 2 1.54 -10.47 5.56
CA VAL A 2 0.21 -10.87 6.03
C VAL A 2 0.05 -10.91 7.55
N LEU A 3 0.99 -11.53 8.26
CA LEU A 3 0.96 -11.64 9.73
C LEU A 3 0.86 -10.29 10.47
N LYS A 4 1.42 -9.21 9.92
CA LYS A 4 1.34 -7.87 10.53
C LYS A 4 -0.06 -7.29 10.48
N PHE A 5 -0.80 -7.59 9.42
CA PHE A 5 -2.18 -7.16 9.25
C PHE A 5 -3.11 -8.02 10.10
N LEU A 6 -2.94 -9.34 10.07
CA LEU A 6 -3.71 -10.25 10.92
C LEU A 6 -3.56 -9.94 12.42
N SER A 7 -2.37 -9.53 12.87
CA SER A 7 -2.15 -9.12 14.28
C SER A 7 -2.70 -7.71 14.62
N THR A 8 -3.27 -7.03 13.63
CA THR A 8 -3.82 -5.67 13.75
C THR A 8 -5.32 -5.64 13.40
N ASP A 9 -6.02 -6.75 13.56
CA ASP A 9 -7.48 -6.84 13.36
C ASP A 9 -7.92 -6.52 11.92
N PHE A 10 -7.08 -6.87 10.94
CA PHE A 10 -7.44 -6.82 9.53
C PHE A 10 -7.91 -8.17 9.02
N VAL A 11 -8.99 -8.15 8.26
CA VAL A 11 -9.30 -9.21 7.32
C VAL A 11 -8.36 -9.09 6.13
N VAL A 12 -7.71 -10.19 5.76
CA VAL A 12 -6.79 -10.23 4.62
C VAL A 12 -7.41 -11.06 3.50
N MET A 13 -7.34 -10.50 2.30
CA MET A 13 -7.77 -11.14 1.06
C MET A 13 -6.57 -11.21 0.11
N LEU A 14 -6.28 -12.41 -0.40
CA LEU A 14 -5.19 -12.66 -1.36
C LEU A 14 -5.77 -12.94 -2.74
N PHE A 15 -5.28 -12.20 -3.73
CA PHE A 15 -5.63 -12.35 -5.13
C PHE A 15 -4.57 -13.21 -5.85
N HIS A 16 -4.97 -14.39 -6.32
CA HIS A 16 -4.10 -15.34 -7.02
C HIS A 16 -4.34 -15.20 -8.53
N TYR A 17 -3.45 -14.49 -9.22
CA TYR A 17 -3.52 -14.30 -10.67
C TYR A 17 -2.95 -15.50 -11.45
N ASP A 18 -2.14 -16.32 -10.80
CA ASP A 18 -1.44 -17.49 -11.36
C ASP A 18 -2.19 -18.81 -11.11
N GLY A 19 -3.28 -18.78 -10.34
CA GLY A 19 -4.04 -19.96 -9.98
C GLY A 19 -3.45 -20.78 -8.83
N ASN A 20 -2.27 -20.43 -8.32
CA ASN A 20 -1.52 -21.24 -7.36
C ASN A 20 -1.92 -20.95 -5.90
N VAL A 21 -3.16 -21.28 -5.56
CA VAL A 21 -3.66 -21.14 -4.18
C VAL A 21 -2.91 -22.08 -3.22
N ASP A 22 -2.63 -23.30 -3.67
CA ASP A 22 -2.09 -24.36 -2.81
C ASP A 22 -0.63 -24.13 -2.40
N GLY A 23 0.14 -23.33 -3.16
CA GLY A 23 1.49 -22.91 -2.78
C GLY A 23 1.55 -22.21 -1.43
N TRP A 24 0.45 -21.57 -1.00
CA TRP A 24 0.37 -20.85 0.26
C TRP A 24 0.03 -21.74 1.46
N ARG A 25 -0.40 -23.00 1.28
CA ARG A 25 -0.78 -23.92 2.37
C ARG A 25 0.38 -24.24 3.32
N THR A 26 1.62 -24.03 2.88
CA THR A 26 2.82 -24.17 3.72
C THR A 26 2.84 -23.17 4.88
N PHE A 27 2.14 -22.05 4.76
CA PHE A 27 2.04 -21.03 5.78
C PHE A 27 0.83 -21.26 6.67
N LYS A 28 1.03 -21.43 7.98
CA LYS A 28 -0.08 -21.65 8.94
C LYS A 28 -1.19 -20.59 8.89
N TRP A 29 -0.82 -19.34 8.60
CA TRP A 29 -1.77 -18.23 8.51
C TRP A 29 -2.65 -18.26 7.26
N SER A 30 -2.34 -19.08 6.24
CA SER A 30 -3.13 -19.15 5.00
C SER A 30 -4.57 -19.54 5.26
N ASN A 31 -4.81 -20.38 6.26
CA ASN A 31 -6.16 -20.80 6.65
C ASN A 31 -6.98 -19.68 7.33
N SER A 32 -6.35 -18.54 7.62
CA SER A 32 -6.96 -17.38 8.28
C SER A 32 -7.21 -16.21 7.33
N VAL A 33 -7.02 -16.40 6.02
CA VAL A 33 -7.23 -15.35 5.01
C VAL A 33 -8.19 -15.83 3.92
N ILE A 34 -8.78 -14.88 3.19
CA ILE A 34 -9.65 -15.16 2.07
C ILE A 34 -8.79 -15.31 0.81
N HIS A 35 -8.94 -16.42 0.10
CA HIS A 35 -8.23 -16.66 -1.16
C HIS A 35 -9.21 -16.49 -2.33
N ILE A 36 -8.84 -15.66 -3.31
CA ILE A 36 -9.60 -15.48 -4.54
C ILE A 36 -8.68 -15.74 -5.73
N SER A 37 -9.03 -16.70 -6.57
CA SER A 37 -8.22 -17.12 -7.70
C SER A 37 -8.94 -16.84 -9.01
N ALA A 38 -8.27 -16.15 -9.92
CA ALA A 38 -8.74 -15.93 -11.29
C ALA A 38 -7.53 -15.76 -12.20
N LEU A 39 -7.38 -16.69 -13.14
CA LEU A 39 -6.21 -16.74 -14.03
C LEU A 39 -6.11 -15.49 -14.90
N ASN A 40 -4.89 -14.96 -15.00
CA ASN A 40 -4.50 -13.86 -15.88
C ASN A 40 -5.32 -12.58 -15.65
N GLN A 41 -5.71 -12.30 -14.41
CA GLN A 41 -6.39 -11.07 -14.02
C GLN A 41 -5.47 -10.10 -13.31
N THR A 42 -5.71 -8.80 -13.48
CA THR A 42 -4.92 -7.74 -12.85
C THR A 42 -5.43 -7.42 -11.43
N LYS A 43 -4.58 -6.83 -10.58
CA LYS A 43 -4.97 -6.35 -9.24
C LYS A 43 -6.28 -5.55 -9.25
N TRP A 44 -6.43 -4.63 -10.20
CA TRP A 44 -7.63 -3.79 -10.32
C TRP A 44 -8.86 -4.56 -10.81
N TRP A 45 -8.68 -5.65 -11.56
CA TRP A 45 -9.79 -6.52 -11.95
C TRP A 45 -10.40 -7.20 -10.72
N PHE A 46 -9.56 -7.69 -9.80
CA PHE A 46 -10.01 -8.25 -8.52
C PHE A 46 -10.64 -7.19 -7.63
N ALA A 47 -9.94 -6.07 -7.40
CA ALA A 47 -10.43 -5.00 -6.54
C ALA A 47 -11.84 -4.53 -6.95
N LYS A 48 -12.07 -4.28 -8.24
CA LYS A 48 -13.39 -3.86 -8.75
C LYS A 48 -14.52 -4.88 -8.53
N ARG A 49 -14.19 -6.17 -8.39
CA ARG A 49 -15.20 -7.24 -8.23
C ARG A 49 -15.43 -7.65 -6.80
N PHE A 50 -14.39 -7.59 -5.96
CA PHE A 50 -14.43 -8.14 -4.61
C PHE A 50 -14.37 -7.08 -3.51
N LEU A 51 -14.03 -5.83 -3.86
CA LEU A 51 -14.12 -4.67 -2.96
C LEU A 51 -15.37 -3.83 -3.31
N HIS A 52 -16.52 -4.48 -3.42
CA HIS A 52 -17.80 -3.81 -3.67
C HIS A 52 -18.16 -2.87 -2.50
N PRO A 53 -18.73 -1.67 -2.74
CA PRO A 53 -19.11 -0.73 -1.67
C PRO A 53 -19.90 -1.38 -0.53
N ASP A 54 -20.90 -2.20 -0.85
CA ASP A 54 -21.73 -2.89 0.17
C ASP A 54 -20.95 -3.87 1.06
N ILE A 55 -19.77 -4.32 0.62
CA ILE A 55 -18.88 -5.18 1.41
C ILE A 55 -17.91 -4.33 2.21
N VAL A 56 -17.29 -3.34 1.55
CA VAL A 56 -16.19 -2.58 2.15
C VAL A 56 -16.66 -1.44 3.05
N ALA A 57 -17.95 -1.06 3.00
CA ALA A 57 -18.54 -0.04 3.87
C ALA A 57 -18.43 -0.37 5.37
N GLU A 58 -18.34 -1.66 5.72
CA GLU A 58 -18.14 -2.12 7.10
C GLU A 58 -16.70 -1.91 7.61
N TYR A 59 -15.76 -1.51 6.74
CA TYR A 59 -14.36 -1.34 7.08
C TYR A 59 -13.98 0.14 7.09
N SER A 60 -13.28 0.57 8.15
CA SER A 60 -12.81 1.97 8.24
C SER A 60 -11.63 2.28 7.32
N TYR A 61 -10.84 1.27 6.95
CA TYR A 61 -9.66 1.43 6.11
C TYR A 61 -9.49 0.24 5.19
N ILE A 62 -9.09 0.50 3.95
CA ILE A 62 -8.79 -0.52 2.95
C ILE A 62 -7.34 -0.34 2.54
N PHE A 63 -6.56 -1.43 2.61
CA PHE A 63 -5.23 -1.50 2.01
C PHE A 63 -5.31 -2.34 0.75
N LEU A 64 -4.86 -1.77 -0.37
CA LEU A 64 -4.71 -2.51 -1.63
C LEU A 64 -3.23 -2.55 -1.99
N TRP A 65 -2.62 -3.72 -1.84
CA TRP A 65 -1.16 -3.90 -1.88
C TRP A 65 -0.76 -4.91 -2.98
N ASP A 66 0.31 -4.62 -3.72
CA ASP A 66 1.08 -5.63 -4.46
C ASP A 66 1.92 -6.52 -3.51
N GLU A 67 2.28 -7.72 -3.97
CA GLU A 67 3.01 -8.71 -3.15
C GLU A 67 4.49 -8.36 -2.88
N ASP A 68 5.08 -7.55 -3.76
CA ASP A 68 6.52 -7.30 -3.89
C ASP A 68 6.99 -6.04 -3.16
N LEU A 69 6.07 -5.29 -2.57
CA LEU A 69 6.40 -4.08 -1.84
C LEU A 69 6.99 -4.41 -0.46
N GLY A 70 8.20 -3.91 -0.19
CA GLY A 70 8.99 -4.18 1.02
C GLY A 70 8.34 -3.62 2.30
N VAL A 71 7.59 -4.47 3.01
CA VAL A 71 6.83 -4.08 4.22
C VAL A 71 7.57 -4.34 5.53
N GLU A 72 8.87 -4.65 5.50
CA GLU A 72 9.63 -5.08 6.67
C GLU A 72 9.58 -4.01 7.77
N ASN A 73 9.66 -2.74 7.36
CA ASN A 73 9.65 -1.58 8.25
C ASN A 73 8.24 -0.98 8.46
N PHE A 74 7.21 -1.53 7.81
CA PHE A 74 5.85 -1.03 7.90
C PHE A 74 5.16 -1.48 9.21
N ASN A 75 4.41 -0.56 9.82
CA ASN A 75 3.59 -0.81 11.00
C ASN A 75 2.15 -0.32 10.73
N PRO A 76 1.17 -1.21 10.55
CA PRO A 76 -0.20 -0.83 10.21
C PRO A 76 -0.86 0.09 11.24
N LYS A 77 -0.71 -0.20 12.54
CA LYS A 77 -1.29 0.61 13.64
C LYS A 77 -0.79 2.05 13.59
N ARG A 78 0.53 2.22 13.46
CA ARG A 78 1.16 3.54 13.40
C ARG A 78 0.74 4.28 12.13
N TYR A 79 0.66 3.58 11.00
CA TYR A 79 0.24 4.18 9.74
C TYR A 79 -1.20 4.72 9.82
N ILE A 80 -2.14 3.90 10.31
CA ILE A 80 -3.54 4.31 10.49
C ILE A 80 -3.67 5.49 11.44
N SER A 81 -2.92 5.52 12.54
CA SER A 81 -2.90 6.67 13.45
C SER A 81 -2.50 7.94 12.71
N ILE A 82 -1.48 7.90 11.85
CA ILE A 82 -1.05 9.05 11.06
C ILE A 82 -2.14 9.46 10.06
N VAL A 83 -2.71 8.51 9.32
CA VAL A 83 -3.79 8.77 8.35
C VAL A 83 -4.98 9.45 9.02
N ARG A 84 -5.37 8.98 10.21
CA ARG A 84 -6.47 9.55 11.00
C ARG A 84 -6.14 10.95 11.51
N ASP A 85 -4.96 11.14 12.13
CA ASP A 85 -4.53 12.44 12.67
C ASP A 85 -4.49 13.52 11.58
N GLU A 86 -4.16 13.12 10.34
CA GLU A 86 -3.98 14.02 9.21
C GLU A 86 -5.24 14.16 8.35
N GLY A 87 -6.29 13.40 8.63
CA GLY A 87 -7.55 13.41 7.87
C GLY A 87 -7.40 12.97 6.42
N LEU A 88 -6.50 12.01 6.15
CA LEU A 88 -6.21 11.56 4.79
C LEU A 88 -7.22 10.49 4.35
N GLU A 89 -7.93 10.75 3.24
CA GLU A 89 -8.83 9.77 2.62
C GLU A 89 -8.05 8.73 1.78
N ILE A 90 -7.01 9.19 1.08
CA ILE A 90 -6.13 8.37 0.25
C ILE A 90 -4.69 8.71 0.61
N SER A 91 -3.87 7.68 0.82
CA SER A 91 -2.47 7.86 1.19
C SER A 91 -1.62 6.67 0.76
N GLN A 92 -0.33 6.91 0.54
CA GLN A 92 0.65 5.88 0.28
C GLN A 92 1.73 5.86 1.39
N PRO A 93 2.10 4.70 1.94
CA PRO A 93 3.25 4.58 2.81
C PRO A 93 4.55 4.96 2.10
N ALA A 94 5.47 5.56 2.85
CA ALA A 94 6.77 5.92 2.31
C ALA A 94 7.65 4.69 2.05
N LEU A 95 8.30 4.66 0.89
CA LEU A 95 9.14 3.57 0.41
C LEU A 95 10.58 3.73 0.89
N ASP A 96 11.19 2.61 1.31
CA ASP A 96 12.59 2.60 1.72
C ASP A 96 13.51 2.55 0.49
N MET A 97 14.25 3.64 0.23
CA MET A 97 15.12 3.77 -0.96
C MET A 97 16.19 2.67 -1.05
N GLY A 98 16.54 2.01 0.06
CA GLY A 98 17.52 0.91 0.05
C GLY A 98 16.91 -0.47 -0.20
N LYS A 99 15.57 -0.59 -0.21
CA LYS A 99 14.85 -1.88 -0.29
C LYS A 99 13.77 -1.93 -1.36
N SER A 100 13.36 -0.78 -1.89
CA SER A 100 12.27 -0.68 -2.86
C SER A 100 12.66 0.27 -3.96
N GLU A 101 12.15 -0.01 -5.16
CA GLU A 101 12.25 0.91 -6.28
C GLU A 101 11.36 2.13 -6.01
N VAL A 102 11.93 3.33 -6.20
CA VAL A 102 11.25 4.59 -5.93
C VAL A 102 11.09 5.37 -7.22
N HIS A 103 9.92 5.25 -7.85
CA HIS A 103 9.60 5.96 -9.09
C HIS A 103 9.31 7.45 -8.88
N HIS A 104 8.82 7.82 -7.70
CA HIS A 104 8.47 9.20 -7.36
C HIS A 104 9.16 9.63 -6.08
N GLN A 105 9.96 10.70 -6.13
CA GLN A 105 10.72 11.14 -4.95
C GLN A 105 9.82 11.57 -3.78
N ILE A 106 8.57 11.97 -4.05
CA ILE A 106 7.56 12.26 -3.03
C ILE A 106 7.06 11.00 -2.30
N THR A 107 7.39 9.79 -2.73
CA THR A 107 7.04 8.56 -2.00
C THR A 107 8.23 8.00 -1.22
N ALA A 108 9.41 8.61 -1.38
CA ALA A 108 10.63 8.18 -0.70
C ALA A 108 10.57 8.46 0.80
N ARG A 109 10.99 7.50 1.62
CA ARG A 109 11.01 7.65 3.08
C ARG A 109 11.97 8.75 3.53
N GLY A 110 11.40 9.84 4.01
CA GLY A 110 12.10 10.88 4.77
C GLY A 110 12.28 10.51 6.25
N ARG A 111 13.35 11.00 6.87
CA ARG A 111 13.60 10.87 8.34
C ARG A 111 13.23 12.12 9.14
N ARG A 112 12.90 13.22 8.47
CA ARG A 112 12.74 14.55 9.08
C ARG A 112 11.30 14.90 9.44
N SER A 113 10.31 14.16 8.94
CA SER A 113 8.90 14.44 9.17
C SER A 113 8.09 13.16 9.31
N ARG A 114 6.92 13.28 9.96
CA ARG A 114 5.93 12.20 10.09
C ARG A 114 5.18 11.95 8.78
N VAL A 115 4.85 13.02 8.07
CA VAL A 115 4.21 13.05 6.75
C VAL A 115 4.98 14.03 5.87
N HIS A 116 5.03 13.76 4.58
CA HIS A 116 5.60 14.68 3.59
C HIS A 116 4.57 14.83 2.48
N ARG A 117 4.21 16.07 2.19
CA ARG A 117 3.23 16.44 1.15
C ARG A 117 3.88 17.06 -0.07
N ARG A 118 5.21 17.06 -0.07
CA ARG A 118 6.04 17.75 -1.06
C ARG A 118 7.42 17.15 -1.17
N THR A 119 7.97 17.18 -2.37
CA THR A 119 9.40 16.96 -2.64
C THR A 119 10.03 18.18 -3.29
N TYR A 120 11.32 18.42 -2.99
CA TYR A 120 12.17 19.42 -3.65
C TYR A 120 13.36 18.78 -4.36
N LYS A 121 13.50 17.46 -4.24
CA LYS A 121 14.55 16.72 -4.93
C LYS A 121 14.17 16.58 -6.40
N ALA A 122 15.16 16.71 -7.27
CA ALA A 122 14.97 16.36 -8.68
C ALA A 122 14.59 14.87 -8.76
N GLY A 123 13.53 14.56 -9.51
CA GLY A 123 13.21 13.19 -9.88
C GLY A 123 14.14 12.68 -10.99
N ASP A 124 14.06 11.40 -11.32
CA ASP A 124 14.86 10.77 -12.38
C ASP A 124 14.57 11.37 -13.77
N THR A 125 13.39 11.97 -13.95
CA THR A 125 12.98 12.69 -15.17
C THR A 125 13.56 14.11 -15.26
N GLY A 126 14.39 14.54 -14.29
CA GLY A 126 14.96 15.90 -14.26
C GLY A 126 13.99 16.99 -13.82
N THR A 127 12.73 16.66 -13.50
CA THR A 127 11.74 17.62 -13.01
C THR A 127 12.19 18.19 -11.66
N ARG A 128 12.45 19.49 -11.61
CA ARG A 128 12.91 20.19 -10.41
C ARG A 128 11.73 20.88 -9.74
N CYS A 129 11.40 20.44 -8.53
CA CYS A 129 10.35 21.02 -7.73
C CYS A 129 10.89 22.18 -6.88
N ASP A 130 10.18 23.30 -6.88
CA ASP A 130 10.49 24.47 -6.08
C ASP A 130 9.31 24.88 -5.18
N TYR A 131 9.39 26.05 -4.55
CA TYR A 131 8.35 26.53 -3.64
C TYR A 131 7.05 26.93 -4.36
N THR A 132 7.10 27.21 -5.66
CA THR A 132 5.93 27.57 -6.49
C THR A 132 5.24 26.35 -7.09
N SER A 133 5.92 25.20 -7.11
CA SER A 133 5.39 23.96 -7.68
C SER A 133 4.24 23.42 -6.83
N MET A 134 3.00 23.43 -7.32
CA MET A 134 1.80 22.98 -6.57
C MET A 134 1.10 21.77 -7.19
N ALA A 135 1.70 21.18 -8.22
CA ALA A 135 1.13 20.05 -8.95
C ALA A 135 1.99 18.77 -8.74
N PRO A 136 1.42 17.58 -8.98
CA PRO A 136 2.20 16.36 -9.13
C PRO A 136 3.30 16.54 -10.20
N PRO A 137 4.50 15.96 -10.02
CA PRO A 137 4.89 15.05 -8.93
C PRO A 137 5.43 15.76 -7.67
N CYS A 138 5.35 17.10 -7.61
CA CYS A 138 5.98 17.89 -6.56
C CYS A 138 5.18 17.92 -5.25
N THR A 139 3.86 17.79 -5.33
CA THR A 139 2.94 17.80 -4.19
C THR A 139 1.94 16.65 -4.25
N GLY A 140 1.48 16.18 -3.08
CA GLY A 140 0.53 15.07 -2.92
C GLY A 140 0.14 14.87 -1.47
#